data_AF-A0A529T8X5-F1
#
_entry.id   AF-A0A529T8X5-F1
#
_cell.length_a   1.000
_cell.length_b   1.000
_cell.length_c   1.000
_cell.angle_alpha   90.00
_cell.angle_beta   90.00
_cell.angle_gamma   90.00
#
_symmetry.space_group_name_H-M   'P 1'
#
loop_
_entity.id
_entity.type
_entity.pdbx_description
1 polymer ?
#
loop_
_entity_poly.entity_id
_entity_poly.type
_entity_poly.pdbx_seq_one_letter_code
_entity_poly.pdbx_strand_id
1 'polypeptide(L)'
;MPTLHLVEASIADLRRALEDGTVTSVELVAAYLRRIAHYDRHGIALNAVPVLNPNMFEEAEASDRRRRQGKALGPLDGIPYTAKDS
;
A
#
# COMPACT_ATOMS: atom_id res chain seq x y z
N MET A 1 -8.73 2.57 -18.81
CA MET A 1 -7.95 1.98 -17.71
C MET A 1 -8.89 1.81 -16.54
N PRO A 2 -9.06 0.60 -15.98
CA PRO A 2 -9.91 0.43 -14.80
C PRO A 2 -9.34 1.25 -13.64
N THR A 3 -10.20 2.03 -12.98
CA THR A 3 -9.84 2.76 -11.76
C THR A 3 -9.77 1.76 -10.61
N LEU A 4 -8.63 1.65 -9.95
CA LEU A 4 -8.51 0.83 -8.74
C LEU A 4 -9.27 1.50 -7.58
N HIS A 5 -10.37 0.89 -7.16
CA HIS A 5 -11.10 1.29 -5.95
C HIS A 5 -10.44 0.65 -4.73
N LEU A 6 -9.70 1.44 -3.95
CA LEU A 6 -8.92 0.95 -2.81
C LEU A 6 -9.78 0.35 -1.68
N VAL A 7 -10.99 0.88 -1.48
CA VAL A 7 -11.92 0.44 -0.44
C VAL A 7 -12.60 -0.84 -0.90
N GLU A 8 -12.64 -1.86 -0.03
CA GLU A 8 -13.12 -3.22 -0.32
C GLU A 8 -12.33 -4.00 -1.39
N ALA A 9 -11.21 -3.47 -1.91
CA ALA A 9 -10.32 -4.25 -2.76
C ALA A 9 -9.74 -5.41 -1.98
N SER A 10 -9.90 -6.62 -2.50
CA SER A 10 -9.26 -7.80 -1.92
C SER A 10 -7.74 -7.77 -2.17
N ILE A 11 -6.98 -8.53 -1.40
CA ILE A 11 -5.54 -8.74 -1.67
C ILE A 11 -5.33 -9.27 -3.10
N ALA A 12 -6.24 -10.10 -3.61
CA ALA A 12 -6.16 -10.61 -4.97
C ALA A 12 -6.32 -9.49 -6.02
N ASP A 13 -7.20 -8.53 -5.79
CA ASP A 13 -7.40 -7.37 -6.67
C ASP A 13 -6.18 -6.45 -6.66
N LEU A 14 -5.65 -6.14 -5.47
CA LEU A 14 -4.44 -5.32 -5.33
C LEU A 14 -3.23 -5.99 -5.97
N ARG A 15 -3.07 -7.31 -5.76
CA ARG A 15 -2.00 -8.09 -6.39
C ARG A 15 -2.10 -8.04 -7.90
N ARG A 16 -3.29 -8.27 -8.47
CA ARG A 16 -3.52 -8.17 -9.93
C ARG A 16 -3.17 -6.78 -10.45
N ALA A 17 -3.62 -5.73 -9.77
CA ALA A 17 -3.33 -4.34 -10.14
C ALA A 17 -1.83 -4.00 -10.09
N LEU A 18 -1.07 -4.61 -9.18
CA LEU A 18 0.39 -4.50 -9.18
C LEU A 18 1.01 -5.34 -10.30
N GLU A 19 0.49 -6.54 -10.59
CA GLU A 19 1.01 -7.46 -11.62
C GLU A 19 0.80 -6.91 -13.04
N ASP A 20 -0.34 -6.27 -13.32
CA ASP A 20 -0.67 -5.67 -14.61
C ASP A 20 -0.18 -4.22 -14.78
N GLY A 21 0.40 -3.64 -13.72
CA GLY A 21 0.94 -2.28 -13.73
C GLY A 21 -0.12 -1.16 -13.63
N THR A 22 -1.36 -1.49 -13.26
CA THR A 22 -2.42 -0.50 -12.97
C THR A 22 -2.03 0.41 -11.80
N VAL A 23 -1.26 -0.11 -10.84
CA VAL A 23 -0.74 0.63 -9.70
C VAL A 23 0.66 0.11 -9.33
N THR A 24 1.46 0.96 -8.70
CA THR A 24 2.73 0.60 -8.05
C THR A 24 2.57 0.48 -6.54
N SER A 25 3.50 -0.20 -5.88
CA SER A 25 3.54 -0.30 -4.41
C SER A 25 3.68 1.09 -3.79
N VAL A 26 4.50 1.97 -4.37
CA VAL A 26 4.64 3.37 -3.94
C VAL A 26 3.30 4.12 -4.02
N GLU A 27 2.55 3.95 -5.10
CA GLU A 27 1.22 4.57 -5.25
C GLU A 27 0.19 4.01 -4.27
N LEU A 28 0.24 2.71 -3.96
CA LEU A 28 -0.62 2.11 -2.92
C LEU A 28 -0.30 2.70 -1.54
N VAL A 29 0.97 2.80 -1.16
CA VAL A 29 1.38 3.44 0.10
C VAL A 29 0.88 4.88 0.15
N ALA A 30 1.10 5.66 -0.90
CA ALA A 30 0.62 7.04 -0.97
C ALA A 30 -0.92 7.15 -0.90
N ALA A 31 -1.66 6.19 -1.48
CA ALA A 31 -3.11 6.15 -1.39
C ALA A 31 -3.60 5.87 0.04
N TYR A 32 -3.00 4.92 0.75
CA TYR A 32 -3.35 4.65 2.15
C TYR A 32 -2.93 5.78 3.09
N LEU A 33 -1.75 6.40 2.89
CA LEU A 33 -1.34 7.56 3.67
C LEU A 33 -2.30 8.73 3.54
N ARG A 34 -2.85 8.99 2.34
CA ARG A 34 -3.89 10.02 2.15
C ARG A 34 -5.15 9.71 2.98
N ARG A 35 -5.53 8.45 3.08
CA ARG A 35 -6.67 8.01 3.91
C ARG A 35 -6.35 8.14 5.40
N ILE A 36 -5.16 7.75 5.83
CA ILE A 36 -4.70 7.91 7.22
C ILE A 36 -4.71 9.39 7.59
N ALA A 37 -4.12 10.27 6.77
CA ALA A 37 -4.15 11.70 7.00
C ALA A 37 -5.59 12.21 7.17
N HIS A 38 -6.51 11.82 6.27
CA HIS A 38 -7.88 12.32 6.28
C HIS A 38 -8.76 11.79 7.42
N TYR A 39 -8.66 10.50 7.77
CA TYR A 39 -9.56 9.86 8.75
C TYR A 39 -8.92 9.63 10.12
N ASP A 40 -7.61 9.38 10.17
CA ASP A 40 -6.89 9.04 11.39
C ASP A 40 -6.43 10.28 12.15
N ARG A 41 -5.88 11.26 11.40
CA ARG A 41 -5.23 12.46 11.95
C ARG A 41 -6.08 13.71 11.82
N HIS A 42 -6.89 13.77 10.79
CA HIS A 42 -7.86 14.85 10.55
C HIS A 42 -9.28 14.28 10.53
N GLY A 43 -10.26 15.15 10.30
CA GLY A 43 -11.65 14.75 10.19
C GLY A 43 -12.18 14.10 11.48
N ILE A 44 -12.62 12.85 11.38
CA ILE A 44 -13.19 12.08 12.50
C ILE A 44 -12.14 11.63 13.54
N ALA A 45 -10.85 11.80 13.23
CA ALA A 45 -9.72 11.58 14.14
C ALA A 45 -9.75 10.21 14.86
N LEU A 46 -9.71 9.12 14.08
CA LEU A 46 -9.75 7.75 14.62
C LEU A 46 -8.58 7.42 15.56
N ASN A 47 -7.41 8.05 15.40
CA ASN A 47 -6.20 7.79 16.18
C ASN A 47 -5.79 6.30 16.25
N ALA A 48 -5.99 5.57 15.17
CA ALA A 48 -5.73 4.14 15.02
C ALA A 48 -4.29 3.80 14.59
N VAL A 49 -3.54 4.73 13.97
CA VAL A 49 -2.18 4.46 13.47
C VAL A 49 -1.14 5.20 14.30
N PRO A 50 -0.68 4.68 15.45
CA PRO A 50 0.16 5.44 16.39
C PRO A 50 1.52 5.84 15.80
N VAL A 51 2.14 4.96 15.02
CA VAL A 51 3.47 5.15 14.43
C VAL A 51 3.42 4.79 12.94
N LEU A 52 4.10 5.58 12.12
CA LEU A 52 4.31 5.32 10.70
C LEU A 52 5.74 4.78 10.47
N ASN A 53 5.89 3.81 9.57
CA ASN A 53 7.23 3.32 9.17
C ASN A 53 7.97 4.41 8.36
N PRO A 54 9.11 4.96 8.84
CA PRO A 54 9.86 5.98 8.10
C PRO A 54 10.40 5.48 6.75
N ASN A 55 10.56 4.17 6.58
CA ASN A 55 11.14 3.55 5.40
C ASN A 55 10.09 3.08 4.38
N MET A 56 8.79 3.35 4.61
CA MET A 56 7.70 2.76 3.83
C MET A 56 7.80 3.01 2.31
N PHE A 57 8.31 4.18 1.89
CA PHE A 57 8.48 4.50 0.48
C PHE A 57 9.69 3.79 -0.14
N GLU A 58 10.79 3.65 0.61
CA GLU A 58 11.97 2.92 0.16
C GLU A 58 11.66 1.42 -0.01
N GLU A 59 10.93 0.85 0.95
CA GLU A 59 10.49 -0.55 0.91
C GLU A 59 9.53 -0.81 -0.27
N ALA A 60 8.59 0.11 -0.50
CA ALA A 60 7.66 0.06 -1.62
C ALA A 60 8.40 0.17 -2.97
N GLU A 61 9.33 1.12 -3.10
CA GLU A 61 10.15 1.26 -4.31
C GLU A 61 11.02 0.03 -4.57
N ALA A 62 11.58 -0.57 -3.51
CA ALA A 62 12.32 -1.82 -3.61
C ALA A 62 11.44 -2.97 -4.12
N SER A 63 10.17 -3.03 -3.69
CA SER A 63 9.18 -3.97 -4.24
C SER A 63 8.90 -3.72 -5.71
N ASP A 64 8.64 -2.48 -6.09
CA ASP A 64 8.39 -2.11 -7.48
C ASP A 64 9.58 -2.46 -8.39
N ARG A 65 10.81 -2.24 -7.91
CA ARG A 65 12.03 -2.63 -8.62
C ARG A 65 12.14 -4.15 -8.77
N ARG A 66 11.89 -4.92 -7.70
CA ARG A 66 11.88 -6.40 -7.78
C ARG A 66 10.85 -6.90 -8.78
N ARG A 67 9.64 -6.33 -8.74
CA ARG A 67 8.54 -6.69 -9.64
C ARG A 67 8.88 -6.43 -11.10
N ARG A 68 9.43 -5.25 -11.43
CA ARG A 68 9.92 -4.92 -12.79
C ARG A 68 11.00 -5.89 -13.30
N GLN A 69 11.76 -6.48 -12.39
CA GLN A 69 12.82 -7.45 -12.73
C GLN A 69 12.31 -8.91 -12.78
N GLY A 70 11.02 -9.16 -12.56
CA GLY A 70 10.47 -10.53 -12.45
C GLY A 70 10.94 -11.26 -11.19
N LYS A 71 11.34 -10.54 -10.14
CA LYS A 71 11.89 -11.07 -8.88
C LYS A 71 11.01 -10.77 -7.66
N ALA A 72 9.70 -10.72 -7.85
CA ALA A 72 8.77 -10.51 -6.74
C ALA A 72 8.92 -11.63 -5.69
N LEU A 73 8.88 -11.26 -4.41
CA LEU A 73 9.13 -12.18 -3.27
C LEU A 73 7.96 -13.13 -2.97
N GLY A 74 6.79 -12.91 -3.58
CA GLY A 74 5.61 -13.73 -3.40
C GLY A 74 4.31 -12.93 -3.53
N PRO A 75 3.16 -13.53 -3.19
CA PRO A 75 1.84 -12.92 -3.40
C PRO A 75 1.60 -11.60 -2.66
N LEU A 76 2.37 -11.32 -1.61
CA LEU A 76 2.25 -10.12 -0.78
C LEU A 76 3.35 -9.08 -1.05
N ASP A 77 4.28 -9.32 -1.98
CA ASP A 77 5.35 -8.36 -2.26
C ASP A 77 4.76 -7.05 -2.81
N GLY A 78 4.90 -5.97 -2.03
CA GLY A 78 4.42 -4.64 -2.38
C GLY A 78 3.01 -4.30 -1.88
N ILE A 79 2.36 -5.19 -1.10
CA ILE A 79 1.07 -4.92 -0.46
C ILE A 79 1.32 -4.26 0.92
N PRO A 80 0.85 -3.02 1.16
CA PRO A 80 0.97 -2.37 2.46
C PRO A 80 0.12 -3.06 3.54
N TYR A 81 0.63 -3.13 4.76
CA TYR A 81 -0.10 -3.66 5.92
C TYR A 81 0.27 -2.90 7.19
N THR A 82 -0.50 -3.09 8.27
CA THR A 82 -0.20 -2.58 9.61
C THR A 82 0.14 -3.74 10.54
N ALA A 83 1.04 -3.48 11.49
CA ALA A 83 1.32 -4.38 12.60
C ALA A 83 0.81 -3.76 13.90
N LYS A 84 0.35 -4.59 14.85
CA LYS A 84 -0.12 -4.12 16.15
C LYS A 84 1.08 -3.74 17.02
N ASP A 85 1.03 -2.55 17.61
CA ASP A 85 1.97 -2.08 18.62
C ASP A 85 1.55 -2.66 19.99
N SER A 86 2.21 -3.72 20.47
CA SER A 86 1.88 -4.45 21.71
C SER A 86 3.07 -4.61 22.63
#